data_AF-A0A1V4SVX5-F1
#
_entry.id   AF-A0A1V4SVX5-F1
#
_cell.length_a   1.000
_cell.length_b   1.000
_cell.length_c   1.000
_cell.angle_alpha   90.00
_cell.angle_beta   90.00
_cell.angle_gamma   90.00
#
_symmetry.space_group_name_H-M   'P 1'
#
loop_
_entity.id
_entity.type
_entity.pdbx_description
1 polymer ?
#
loop_
_entity_poly.entity_id
_entity_poly.type
_entity_poly.pdbx_seq_one_letter_code
_entity_poly.pdbx_strand_id
1 'polypeptide(L)'
;MKFAVRGGHNFSVPGARGIIDETTEDRKVKDSVIKYLRALGHEVLDVTSKDTHNTVSSDLAYGIDKANNANVDMFISIHFNKAYTTYDGEIGTEVLVHDTSKANYEANSVLKKIVSLGFKNRGVKQRSELSELKRTNMKAMIIEVCFVEATKDVELYKKIGYDEIGKKIAEGLAGKNVSSIPNAPSSPIKPKNNWIVDLQKELNINYGAKLEVDGIAGPKTLAECIILKKGSTGKIVKILQNRLISLGFSCGLLGSDGSFGAGTKNAVINFQKSKGLNKDGIVGKNTWAKLLDL
;
A
#
# COMPACT_ATOMS: atom_id res chain seq x y z
N MET A 1 -18.03 -13.38 6.47
CA MET A 1 -16.96 -14.15 5.79
C MET A 1 -15.66 -13.97 6.53
N LYS A 2 -14.91 -15.05 6.64
CA LYS A 2 -13.55 -15.13 7.14
C LYS A 2 -12.61 -15.34 5.96
N PHE A 3 -11.67 -14.43 5.78
CA PHE A 3 -10.69 -14.47 4.70
C PHE A 3 -9.32 -14.90 5.22
N ALA A 4 -8.60 -15.73 4.47
CA ALA A 4 -7.14 -15.80 4.56
C ALA A 4 -6.53 -14.93 3.46
N VAL A 5 -5.63 -14.02 3.83
CA VAL A 5 -4.94 -13.16 2.87
C VAL A 5 -3.43 -13.36 2.99
N ARG A 6 -2.77 -13.63 1.87
CA ARG A 6 -1.34 -13.83 1.72
C ARG A 6 -0.76 -12.72 0.86
N GLY A 7 0.36 -12.13 1.29
CA GLY A 7 1.30 -11.53 0.36
C GLY A 7 2.15 -12.66 -0.20
N GLY A 8 2.22 -12.79 -1.52
CA GLY A 8 3.04 -13.79 -2.18
C GLY A 8 4.47 -13.80 -1.64
N HIS A 9 5.17 -14.92 -1.80
CA HIS A 9 6.60 -15.01 -1.49
C HIS A 9 6.96 -14.70 -0.02
N ASN A 10 8.26 -14.66 0.27
CA ASN A 10 8.83 -14.04 1.46
C ASN A 10 10.23 -13.51 1.14
N PHE A 11 10.91 -12.82 2.06
CA PHE A 11 12.18 -12.17 1.73
C PHE A 11 13.34 -13.17 1.54
N SER A 12 13.18 -14.41 2.00
CA SER A 12 14.11 -15.52 1.73
C SER A 12 13.79 -16.28 0.43
N VAL A 13 12.55 -16.17 -0.06
CA VAL A 13 12.06 -16.79 -1.32
C VAL A 13 11.36 -15.69 -2.14
N PRO A 14 12.10 -14.69 -2.64
CA PRO A 14 11.51 -13.49 -3.21
C PRO A 14 10.79 -13.78 -4.54
N GLY A 15 9.83 -12.92 -4.85
CA GLY A 15 9.10 -12.90 -6.10
C GLY A 15 9.85 -12.18 -7.20
N ALA A 16 9.10 -11.81 -8.23
CA ALA A 16 9.58 -11.09 -9.38
C ALA A 16 10.17 -9.71 -9.03
N ARG A 17 11.21 -9.33 -9.78
CA ARG A 17 11.86 -8.02 -9.69
C ARG A 17 11.94 -7.36 -11.06
N GLY A 18 11.62 -6.06 -11.09
CA GLY A 18 11.70 -5.18 -12.24
C GLY A 18 11.94 -3.74 -11.79
N ILE A 19 11.09 -2.81 -12.25
CA ILE A 19 11.08 -1.41 -11.79
C ILE A 19 10.59 -1.31 -10.33
N ILE A 20 9.75 -2.26 -9.92
CA ILE A 20 9.34 -2.51 -8.53
C ILE A 20 9.68 -3.96 -8.13
N ASP A 21 9.68 -4.24 -6.84
CA ASP A 21 9.94 -5.56 -6.25
C ASP A 21 8.61 -6.15 -5.76
N GLU A 22 8.21 -7.31 -6.31
CA GLU A 22 6.93 -7.95 -6.00
C GLU A 22 6.77 -8.17 -4.49
N THR A 23 7.76 -8.78 -3.84
CA THR A 23 7.70 -9.11 -2.40
C THR A 23 7.57 -7.89 -1.51
N THR A 24 8.03 -6.72 -1.96
CA THR A 24 7.86 -5.46 -1.24
C THR A 24 6.47 -4.86 -1.48
N GLU A 25 6.00 -4.88 -2.73
CA GLU A 25 4.74 -4.23 -3.11
C GLU A 25 3.51 -5.07 -2.76
N ASP A 26 3.59 -6.40 -2.85
CA ASP A 26 2.53 -7.30 -2.43
C ASP A 26 2.20 -7.16 -0.94
N ARG A 27 3.18 -6.85 -0.08
CA ARG A 27 2.98 -6.63 1.37
C ARG A 27 2.10 -5.41 1.59
N LYS A 28 2.38 -4.34 0.85
CA LYS A 28 1.62 -3.07 0.94
C LYS A 28 0.18 -3.26 0.48
N VAL A 29 -0.02 -3.93 -0.66
CA VAL A 29 -1.36 -4.20 -1.20
C VAL A 29 -2.11 -5.16 -0.27
N LYS A 30 -1.48 -6.26 0.18
CA LYS A 30 -2.05 -7.21 1.14
C LYS A 30 -2.50 -6.54 2.42
N ASP A 31 -1.64 -5.71 3.03
CA ASP A 31 -1.97 -5.02 4.27
C ASP A 31 -3.17 -4.07 4.08
N SER A 32 -3.26 -3.42 2.91
CA SER A 32 -4.44 -2.63 2.54
C SER A 32 -5.70 -3.49 2.39
N VAL A 33 -5.62 -4.64 1.69
CA VAL A 33 -6.76 -5.57 1.55
C VAL A 33 -7.27 -6.02 2.92
N ILE A 34 -6.37 -6.44 3.83
CA ILE A 34 -6.73 -6.84 5.20
C ILE A 34 -7.45 -5.70 5.93
N LYS A 35 -6.88 -4.50 5.88
CA LYS A 35 -7.43 -3.30 6.50
C LYS A 35 -8.86 -3.02 6.06
N TYR A 36 -9.13 -3.06 4.75
CA TYR A 36 -10.45 -2.73 4.23
C TYR A 36 -11.47 -3.87 4.38
N LEU A 37 -11.06 -5.13 4.27
CA LEU A 37 -11.94 -6.27 4.58
C LEU A 37 -12.40 -6.22 6.04
N ARG A 38 -11.49 -5.93 6.98
CA ARG A 38 -11.86 -5.73 8.40
C ARG A 38 -12.81 -4.54 8.58
N ALA A 39 -12.55 -3.42 7.92
CA ALA A 39 -13.44 -2.25 7.96
C ALA A 39 -14.86 -2.56 7.43
N LEU A 40 -14.97 -3.49 6.47
CA LEU A 40 -16.23 -3.97 5.91
C LEU A 40 -16.95 -5.02 6.77
N GLY A 41 -16.40 -5.35 7.96
CA GLY A 41 -16.99 -6.26 8.94
C GLY A 41 -16.59 -7.73 8.74
N HIS A 42 -15.51 -8.01 8.02
CA HIS A 42 -15.04 -9.37 7.79
C HIS A 42 -13.92 -9.77 8.75
N GLU A 43 -13.88 -11.05 9.12
CA GLU A 43 -12.73 -11.64 9.80
C GLU A 43 -11.61 -11.87 8.79
N VAL A 44 -10.37 -11.54 9.17
CA VAL A 44 -9.23 -11.67 8.25
C VAL A 44 -8.01 -12.21 8.97
N LEU A 45 -7.53 -13.36 8.47
CA LEU A 45 -6.30 -14.04 8.86
C LEU A 45 -5.18 -13.70 7.88
N ASP A 46 -4.09 -13.11 8.39
CA ASP A 46 -2.87 -12.98 7.61
C ASP A 46 -2.12 -14.32 7.59
N VAL A 47 -1.95 -14.89 6.41
CA VAL A 47 -1.25 -16.17 6.19
C VAL A 47 0.05 -15.99 5.40
N THR A 48 0.56 -14.77 5.33
CA THR A 48 1.89 -14.46 4.78
C THR A 48 2.98 -15.20 5.55
N SER A 49 3.86 -15.88 4.82
CA SER A 49 4.93 -16.68 5.41
C SER A 49 6.02 -15.83 6.05
N LYS A 50 6.64 -16.38 7.09
CA LYS A 50 7.86 -15.82 7.71
C LYS A 50 9.09 -16.16 6.88
N ASP A 51 10.11 -15.31 6.93
CA ASP A 51 11.39 -15.48 6.20
C ASP A 51 12.21 -16.71 6.66
N THR A 52 11.83 -17.33 7.79
CA THR A 52 12.40 -18.61 8.22
C THR A 52 12.00 -19.77 7.30
N HIS A 53 10.96 -19.63 6.47
CA HIS A 53 10.56 -20.61 5.46
C HIS A 53 11.28 -20.29 4.14
N ASN A 54 12.52 -20.75 4.02
CA ASN A 54 13.48 -20.36 2.99
C ASN A 54 13.47 -21.20 1.71
N THR A 55 12.42 -22.02 1.49
CA THR A 55 12.19 -22.74 0.23
C THR A 55 10.78 -22.47 -0.28
N VAL A 56 10.58 -22.50 -1.61
CA VAL A 56 9.26 -22.33 -2.26
C VAL A 56 8.22 -23.28 -1.64
N SER A 57 8.60 -24.54 -1.40
CA SER A 57 7.70 -25.52 -0.79
C SER A 57 7.29 -25.14 0.63
N SER A 58 8.24 -24.70 1.47
CA SER A 58 7.94 -24.28 2.85
C SER A 58 7.13 -22.99 2.92
N ASP A 59 7.38 -22.05 2.00
CA ASP A 59 6.64 -20.80 1.88
C ASP A 59 5.17 -21.02 1.51
N LEU A 60 4.93 -21.82 0.48
CA LEU A 60 3.59 -22.19 0.03
C LEU A 60 2.85 -23.00 1.10
N ALA A 61 3.51 -24.02 1.67
CA ALA A 61 2.90 -24.89 2.67
C ALA A 61 2.43 -24.10 3.89
N TYR A 62 3.23 -23.14 4.39
CA TYR A 62 2.84 -22.31 5.53
C TYR A 62 1.50 -21.60 5.30
N GLY A 63 1.35 -20.90 4.17
CA GLY A 63 0.13 -20.15 3.87
C GLY A 63 -1.09 -21.05 3.69
N ILE A 64 -0.92 -22.13 2.94
CA ILE A 64 -1.97 -23.11 2.63
C ILE A 64 -2.45 -23.81 3.90
N ASP A 65 -1.53 -24.39 4.67
CA ASP A 65 -1.87 -25.18 5.86
C ASP A 65 -2.51 -24.30 6.93
N LYS A 66 -2.02 -23.07 7.11
CA LYS A 66 -2.61 -22.10 8.03
C LYS A 66 -4.03 -21.70 7.64
N ALA A 67 -4.31 -21.53 6.34
CA ALA A 67 -5.66 -21.24 5.85
C ALA A 67 -6.61 -22.44 6.02
N ASN A 68 -6.14 -23.64 5.66
CA ASN A 68 -6.90 -24.88 5.80
C ASN A 68 -7.27 -25.17 7.27
N ASN A 69 -6.31 -25.03 8.19
CA ASN A 69 -6.54 -25.24 9.63
C ASN A 69 -7.46 -24.19 10.25
N ALA A 70 -7.54 -23.00 9.67
CA ALA A 70 -8.38 -21.92 10.18
C ALA A 70 -9.84 -21.96 9.68
N ASN A 71 -10.18 -22.91 8.80
CA ASN A 71 -11.50 -23.08 8.19
C ASN A 71 -12.08 -21.75 7.67
N VAL A 72 -11.29 -21.03 6.87
CA VAL A 72 -11.71 -19.75 6.27
C VAL A 72 -12.62 -19.98 5.07
N ASP A 73 -13.47 -18.99 4.73
CA ASP A 73 -14.38 -19.09 3.59
C ASP A 73 -13.67 -18.89 2.25
N MET A 74 -12.59 -18.11 2.25
CA MET A 74 -11.89 -17.73 1.03
C MET A 74 -10.40 -17.41 1.27
N PHE A 75 -9.55 -17.87 0.35
CA PHE A 75 -8.11 -17.64 0.33
C PHE A 75 -7.74 -16.70 -0.81
N ILE A 76 -6.98 -15.64 -0.49
CA ILE A 76 -6.53 -14.62 -1.44
C ILE A 76 -5.02 -14.51 -1.36
N SER A 77 -4.32 -14.66 -2.48
CA SER A 77 -2.89 -14.37 -2.57
C SER A 77 -2.65 -13.17 -3.48
N ILE A 78 -1.92 -12.18 -2.98
CA ILE A 78 -1.55 -10.97 -3.72
C ILE A 78 -0.18 -11.17 -4.36
N HIS A 79 -0.10 -10.97 -5.67
CA HIS A 79 1.09 -11.15 -6.49
C HIS A 79 1.24 -10.00 -7.49
N PHE A 80 2.43 -9.91 -8.09
CA PHE A 80 2.71 -9.04 -9.23
C PHE A 80 3.33 -9.86 -10.36
N ASN A 81 2.87 -9.58 -11.57
CA ASN A 81 3.22 -10.38 -12.72
C ASN A 81 4.61 -10.00 -13.24
N LYS A 82 5.19 -10.88 -14.07
CA LYS A 82 6.40 -10.63 -14.85
C LYS A 82 6.34 -11.42 -16.14
N ALA A 83 6.42 -10.74 -17.27
CA ALA A 83 6.41 -11.33 -18.60
C ALA A 83 7.76 -11.26 -19.32
N TYR A 84 8.68 -10.36 -18.93
CA TYR A 84 9.93 -10.13 -19.69
C TYR A 84 11.17 -9.89 -18.83
N THR A 85 12.32 -9.90 -19.51
CA THR A 85 13.61 -9.49 -18.97
C THR A 85 14.02 -8.05 -19.37
N THR A 86 13.48 -7.46 -20.44
CA THR A 86 13.66 -6.05 -20.87
C THR A 86 12.41 -5.47 -21.57
N TYR A 87 12.36 -4.13 -21.70
CA TYR A 87 11.18 -3.26 -21.66
C TYR A 87 10.39 -3.12 -22.98
N ASP A 88 9.12 -3.55 -22.96
CA ASP A 88 7.90 -3.08 -23.66
C ASP A 88 6.99 -4.29 -23.95
N GLY A 89 6.08 -4.60 -23.03
CA GLY A 89 5.26 -5.80 -23.17
C GLY A 89 3.96 -5.77 -22.40
N GLU A 90 3.34 -6.95 -22.22
CA GLU A 90 2.03 -7.14 -21.61
C GLU A 90 1.87 -6.32 -20.33
N ILE A 91 0.71 -5.65 -20.25
CA ILE A 91 0.29 -4.82 -19.13
C ILE A 91 -1.05 -5.31 -18.60
N GLY A 92 -1.37 -4.89 -17.38
CA GLY A 92 -2.68 -5.03 -16.79
C GLY A 92 -2.77 -6.06 -15.68
N THR A 93 -3.99 -6.30 -15.25
CA THR A 93 -4.33 -7.14 -14.10
C THR A 93 -5.07 -8.40 -14.55
N GLU A 94 -4.80 -9.52 -13.87
CA GLU A 94 -5.55 -10.77 -13.99
C GLU A 94 -5.85 -11.37 -12.61
N VAL A 95 -6.88 -12.21 -12.57
CA VAL A 95 -7.20 -13.01 -11.38
C VAL A 95 -7.16 -14.48 -11.77
N LEU A 96 -6.35 -15.28 -11.06
CA LEU A 96 -6.19 -16.71 -11.32
C LEU A 96 -7.03 -17.51 -10.32
N VAL A 97 -7.75 -18.52 -10.80
CA VAL A 97 -8.59 -19.41 -10.00
C VAL A 97 -8.35 -20.87 -10.37
N HIS A 98 -8.56 -21.82 -9.44
CA HIS A 98 -8.39 -23.24 -9.74
C HIS A 98 -9.43 -23.73 -10.76
N ASP A 99 -10.66 -23.27 -10.59
CA ASP A 99 -11.84 -23.69 -11.34
C ASP A 99 -12.79 -22.50 -11.46
N THR A 100 -13.04 -22.07 -12.70
CA THR A 100 -13.92 -20.92 -12.99
C THR A 100 -15.39 -21.19 -12.67
N SER A 101 -15.80 -22.41 -12.33
CA SER A 101 -17.15 -22.65 -11.82
C SER A 101 -17.31 -22.26 -10.33
N LYS A 102 -16.21 -22.20 -9.56
CA LYS A 102 -16.26 -22.11 -8.08
C LYS A 102 -16.07 -20.71 -7.50
N ALA A 103 -15.22 -19.89 -8.10
CA ALA A 103 -14.82 -18.57 -7.56
C ALA A 103 -14.95 -17.43 -8.58
N ASN A 104 -15.60 -17.66 -9.72
CA ASN A 104 -15.61 -16.73 -10.85
C ASN A 104 -16.45 -15.48 -10.60
N TYR A 105 -17.50 -15.55 -9.77
CA TYR A 105 -18.25 -14.36 -9.39
C TYR A 105 -17.36 -13.39 -8.60
N GLU A 106 -16.70 -13.87 -7.54
CA GLU A 106 -15.81 -13.07 -6.71
C GLU A 106 -14.59 -12.59 -7.51
N ALA A 107 -14.00 -13.44 -8.34
CA ALA A 107 -12.86 -13.09 -9.19
C ALA A 107 -13.20 -11.98 -10.20
N ASN A 108 -14.35 -12.06 -10.87
CA ASN A 108 -14.78 -11.00 -11.79
C ASN A 108 -15.12 -9.70 -11.06
N SER A 109 -15.69 -9.78 -9.85
CA SER A 109 -15.95 -8.61 -9.02
C SER A 109 -14.65 -7.87 -8.66
N VAL A 110 -13.64 -8.61 -8.19
CA VAL A 110 -12.30 -8.07 -7.91
C VAL A 110 -11.65 -7.49 -9.17
N LEU A 111 -11.64 -8.24 -10.26
CA LEU A 111 -11.05 -7.81 -11.53
C LEU A 111 -11.68 -6.51 -12.04
N LYS A 112 -13.02 -6.42 -12.04
CA LYS A 112 -13.76 -5.21 -12.44
C LYS A 112 -13.37 -4.01 -11.60
N LYS A 113 -13.16 -4.20 -10.29
CA LYS A 113 -12.75 -3.14 -9.36
C LYS A 113 -11.33 -2.64 -9.65
N ILE A 114 -10.37 -3.52 -9.90
CA ILE A 114 -9.00 -3.12 -10.26
C ILE A 114 -8.99 -2.43 -11.63
N VAL A 115 -9.68 -2.99 -12.63
CA VAL A 115 -9.79 -2.43 -13.98
C VAL A 115 -10.42 -1.02 -13.95
N SER A 116 -11.35 -0.75 -13.03
CA SER A 116 -11.94 0.59 -12.87
C SER A 116 -10.93 1.68 -12.49
N LEU A 117 -9.74 1.31 -12.03
CA LEU A 117 -8.64 2.23 -11.73
C LEU A 117 -7.78 2.56 -12.97
N GLY A 118 -8.02 1.89 -14.10
CA GLY A 118 -7.34 2.14 -15.37
C GLY A 118 -6.39 1.03 -15.82
N PHE A 119 -6.20 -0.05 -15.04
CA PHE A 119 -5.39 -1.19 -15.47
C PHE A 119 -6.06 -1.92 -16.63
N LYS A 120 -5.24 -2.39 -17.59
CA LYS A 120 -5.74 -3.22 -18.69
C LYS A 120 -6.35 -4.51 -18.14
N ASN A 121 -7.53 -4.86 -18.62
CA ASN A 121 -8.22 -6.08 -18.22
C ASN A 121 -7.60 -7.29 -18.97
N ARG A 122 -7.05 -8.26 -18.23
CA ARG A 122 -6.52 -9.52 -18.78
C ARG A 122 -7.39 -10.74 -18.47
N GLY A 123 -8.53 -10.54 -17.81
CA GLY A 123 -9.50 -11.59 -17.53
C GLY A 123 -9.25 -12.37 -16.24
N VAL A 124 -10.25 -13.18 -15.90
CA VAL A 124 -10.11 -14.27 -14.91
C VAL A 124 -9.62 -15.50 -15.66
N LYS A 125 -8.58 -16.18 -15.15
CA LYS A 125 -7.95 -17.33 -15.81
C LYS A 125 -7.94 -18.55 -14.91
N GLN A 126 -8.23 -19.72 -15.50
CA GLN A 126 -8.11 -20.99 -14.79
C GLN A 126 -6.66 -21.47 -14.76
N ARG A 127 -6.15 -21.81 -13.58
CA ARG A 127 -4.78 -22.29 -13.33
C ARG A 127 -4.78 -23.41 -12.28
N SER A 128 -5.23 -24.59 -12.68
CA SER A 128 -5.43 -25.74 -11.78
C SER A 128 -4.14 -26.36 -11.23
N GLU A 129 -2.99 -25.99 -11.79
CA GLU A 129 -1.67 -26.50 -11.40
C GLU A 129 -1.02 -25.70 -10.25
N LEU A 130 -1.49 -24.48 -9.97
CA LEU A 130 -0.89 -23.62 -8.94
C LEU A 130 -1.20 -24.15 -7.53
N SER A 131 -0.15 -24.35 -6.72
CA SER A 131 -0.26 -25.04 -5.43
C SER A 131 -1.24 -24.39 -4.47
N GLU A 132 -1.28 -23.05 -4.39
CA GLU A 132 -2.22 -22.34 -3.54
C GLU A 132 -3.66 -22.61 -3.95
N LEU A 133 -3.95 -22.53 -5.25
CA LEU A 133 -5.29 -22.74 -5.79
C LEU A 133 -5.73 -24.21 -5.67
N LYS A 134 -4.78 -25.14 -5.83
CA LYS A 134 -5.03 -26.59 -5.85
C LYS A 134 -5.18 -27.22 -4.46
N ARG A 135 -4.43 -26.74 -3.46
CA ARG A 135 -4.29 -27.40 -2.15
C ARG A 135 -5.06 -26.72 -1.01
N THR A 136 -5.64 -25.55 -1.25
CA THR A 136 -6.58 -24.94 -0.30
C THR A 136 -7.94 -25.62 -0.38
N ASN A 137 -8.58 -25.82 0.77
CA ASN A 137 -9.88 -26.49 0.88
C ASN A 137 -11.08 -25.57 0.57
N MET A 138 -10.86 -24.25 0.58
CA MET A 138 -11.88 -23.23 0.35
C MET A 138 -11.75 -22.59 -1.04
N LYS A 139 -12.65 -21.66 -1.39
CA LYS A 139 -12.50 -20.85 -2.62
C LYS A 139 -11.18 -20.09 -2.58
N ALA A 140 -10.41 -20.13 -3.66
CA ALA A 140 -9.10 -19.49 -3.72
C ALA A 140 -8.91 -18.68 -5.00
N MET A 141 -8.18 -17.58 -4.89
CA MET A 141 -7.66 -16.84 -6.03
C MET A 141 -6.27 -16.27 -5.78
N ILE A 142 -5.51 -16.11 -6.87
CA ILE A 142 -4.28 -15.32 -6.93
C ILE A 142 -4.61 -14.06 -7.73
N ILE A 143 -4.26 -12.90 -7.21
CA ILE A 143 -4.48 -11.62 -7.87
C ILE A 143 -3.13 -11.11 -8.36
N GLU A 144 -2.97 -11.04 -9.67
CA GLU A 144 -1.83 -10.40 -10.32
C GLU A 144 -2.18 -8.92 -10.51
N VAL A 145 -1.65 -8.07 -9.62
CA VAL A 145 -2.03 -6.65 -9.56
C VAL A 145 -1.64 -5.92 -10.85
N CYS A 146 -0.36 -6.01 -11.22
CA CYS A 146 0.19 -5.49 -12.46
C CYS A 146 1.59 -6.11 -12.71
N PHE A 147 2.22 -5.79 -13.83
CA PHE A 147 3.59 -6.25 -14.12
C PHE A 147 4.64 -5.42 -13.39
N VAL A 148 5.67 -6.06 -12.79
CA VAL A 148 6.72 -5.37 -12.03
C VAL A 148 7.70 -4.57 -12.91
N GLU A 149 7.80 -4.90 -14.18
CA GLU A 149 8.77 -4.36 -15.14
C GLU A 149 8.16 -3.47 -16.22
N ALA A 150 6.83 -3.48 -16.40
CA ALA A 150 6.17 -2.66 -17.41
C ALA A 150 5.93 -1.25 -16.86
N THR A 151 6.54 -0.22 -17.47
CA THR A 151 6.42 1.17 -17.00
C THR A 151 5.00 1.64 -16.87
N LYS A 152 4.16 1.39 -17.87
CA LYS A 152 2.80 1.92 -17.88
C LYS A 152 2.02 1.39 -16.67
N ASP A 153 2.21 0.12 -16.35
CA ASP A 153 1.66 -0.50 -15.15
C ASP A 153 2.26 0.10 -13.88
N VAL A 154 3.59 0.21 -13.80
CA VAL A 154 4.28 0.71 -12.61
C VAL A 154 3.99 2.20 -12.34
N GLU A 155 3.92 3.03 -13.38
CA GLU A 155 3.52 4.43 -13.31
C GLU A 155 2.07 4.56 -12.83
N LEU A 156 1.16 3.76 -13.41
CA LEU A 156 -0.24 3.75 -13.00
C LEU A 156 -0.39 3.26 -11.54
N TYR A 157 0.27 2.17 -11.17
CA TYR A 157 0.32 1.64 -9.80
C TYR A 157 0.81 2.69 -8.80
N LYS A 158 1.92 3.37 -9.10
CA LYS A 158 2.48 4.44 -8.25
C LYS A 158 1.55 5.65 -8.18
N LYS A 159 0.89 6.01 -9.30
CA LYS A 159 -0.06 7.12 -9.37
C LYS A 159 -1.33 6.87 -8.55
N ILE A 160 -1.88 5.65 -8.61
CA ILE A 160 -3.07 5.28 -7.83
C ILE A 160 -2.71 5.09 -6.35
N GLY A 161 -1.58 4.43 -6.10
CA GLY A 161 -1.15 4.02 -4.76
C GLY A 161 -1.75 2.68 -4.32
N TYR A 162 -0.92 1.88 -3.66
CA TYR A 162 -1.27 0.53 -3.19
C TYR A 162 -2.51 0.48 -2.29
N ASP A 163 -2.80 1.55 -1.56
CA ASP A 163 -3.92 1.56 -0.62
C ASP A 163 -5.27 1.59 -1.33
N GLU A 164 -5.43 2.42 -2.37
CA GLU A 164 -6.67 2.48 -3.15
C GLU A 164 -6.86 1.18 -3.95
N ILE A 165 -5.77 0.57 -4.43
CA ILE A 165 -5.81 -0.75 -5.07
C ILE A 165 -6.31 -1.82 -4.08
N GLY A 166 -5.71 -1.89 -2.88
CA GLY A 166 -6.16 -2.85 -1.85
C GLY A 166 -7.60 -2.60 -1.39
N LYS A 167 -8.05 -1.33 -1.35
CA LYS A 167 -9.46 -0.98 -1.12
C LYS A 167 -10.36 -1.56 -2.20
N LYS A 168 -10.02 -1.37 -3.47
CA LYS A 168 -10.82 -1.88 -4.61
C LYS A 168 -10.89 -3.39 -4.63
N ILE A 169 -9.80 -4.07 -4.29
CA ILE A 169 -9.79 -5.53 -4.10
C ILE A 169 -10.75 -5.91 -2.97
N ALA A 170 -10.67 -5.28 -1.80
CA ALA A 170 -11.56 -5.56 -0.67
C ALA A 170 -13.04 -5.28 -0.99
N GLU A 171 -13.35 -4.20 -1.69
CA GLU A 171 -14.72 -3.90 -2.17
C GLU A 171 -15.23 -4.98 -3.13
N GLY A 172 -14.36 -5.48 -4.02
CA GLY A 172 -14.69 -6.56 -4.95
C GLY A 172 -14.99 -7.87 -4.22
N LEU A 173 -14.16 -8.23 -3.24
CA LEU A 173 -14.32 -9.42 -2.40
C LEU A 173 -15.57 -9.35 -1.51
N ALA A 174 -15.84 -8.18 -0.92
CA ALA A 174 -16.99 -7.98 -0.04
C ALA A 174 -18.31 -7.78 -0.79
N GLY A 175 -18.27 -7.50 -2.09
CA GLY A 175 -19.46 -7.18 -2.90
C GLY A 175 -20.14 -5.85 -2.54
N LYS A 176 -19.46 -4.97 -1.77
CA LYS A 176 -19.98 -3.67 -1.32
C LYS A 176 -18.87 -2.63 -1.24
N ASN A 177 -19.23 -1.37 -1.49
CA ASN A 177 -18.30 -0.25 -1.37
C ASN A 177 -18.10 0.11 0.11
N VAL A 178 -16.90 0.58 0.46
CA VAL A 178 -16.60 1.03 1.84
C VAL A 178 -17.49 2.19 2.30
N SER A 179 -18.10 2.95 1.37
CA SER A 179 -19.05 4.03 1.64
C SER A 179 -20.45 3.59 2.12
N SER A 180 -20.75 2.29 2.18
CA SER A 180 -22.08 1.75 2.52
C SER A 180 -22.29 1.40 4.00
N ILE A 181 -21.49 1.94 4.92
CA ILE A 181 -21.60 1.64 6.35
C ILE A 181 -22.27 2.80 7.09
N PRO A 182 -23.53 2.64 7.56
CA PRO A 182 -24.14 3.58 8.51
C PRO A 182 -23.47 3.35 9.87
N ASN A 183 -22.83 4.39 10.42
CA ASN A 183 -22.13 4.39 11.72
C ASN A 183 -20.78 3.66 11.84
N ALA A 184 -20.04 3.44 10.74
CA ALA A 184 -18.59 3.25 10.87
C ALA A 184 -17.87 4.60 10.79
N PRO A 185 -16.87 4.87 11.65
CA PRO A 185 -16.05 6.06 11.50
C PRO A 185 -15.42 6.07 10.11
N SER A 186 -15.54 7.22 9.45
CA SER A 186 -15.06 7.44 8.09
C SER A 186 -13.58 7.06 7.95
N SER A 187 -13.31 6.11 7.06
CA SER A 187 -12.00 5.88 6.45
C SER A 187 -10.91 5.33 7.40
N PRO A 188 -9.86 4.68 6.88
CA PRO A 188 -9.59 3.29 7.20
C PRO A 188 -8.36 3.14 8.09
N ILE A 189 -8.39 2.21 9.07
CA ILE A 189 -7.28 1.98 10.02
C ILE A 189 -6.06 1.41 9.29
N LYS A 190 -5.20 2.30 8.79
CA LYS A 190 -3.80 2.05 8.38
C LYS A 190 -2.98 1.94 9.67
N PRO A 191 -1.92 1.12 9.72
CA PRO A 191 -1.12 0.96 10.92
C PRO A 191 -0.65 2.35 11.37
N LYS A 192 -0.83 2.64 12.66
CA LYS A 192 -0.63 3.96 13.25
C LYS A 192 0.77 4.49 12.90
N ASN A 193 0.83 5.43 11.95
CA ASN A 193 1.71 6.60 11.98
C ASN A 193 1.16 7.76 11.11
N ASN A 194 -0.09 8.11 11.43
CA ASN A 194 -0.73 9.42 11.69
C ASN A 194 -0.18 10.77 11.17
N TRP A 195 0.95 10.89 10.48
CA TRP A 195 1.59 12.21 10.29
C TRP A 195 0.89 13.13 9.28
N ILE A 196 0.23 12.59 8.24
CA ILE A 196 -0.58 13.39 7.30
C ILE A 196 -1.86 13.89 7.98
N VAL A 197 -2.49 13.04 8.80
CA VAL A 197 -3.65 13.43 9.61
C VAL A 197 -3.26 14.54 10.58
N ASP A 198 -2.11 14.40 11.26
CA ASP A 198 -1.60 15.42 12.17
C ASP A 198 -1.25 16.72 11.42
N LEU A 199 -0.68 16.62 10.22
CA LEU A 199 -0.42 17.76 9.34
C LEU A 199 -1.72 18.47 8.93
N GLN A 200 -2.71 17.74 8.41
CA GLN A 200 -4.01 18.31 8.00
C GLN A 200 -4.74 18.95 9.18
N LYS A 201 -4.75 18.29 10.35
CA LYS A 201 -5.31 18.89 11.58
C LYS A 201 -4.59 20.15 11.98
N GLU A 202 -3.26 20.13 11.98
CA GLU A 202 -2.44 21.27 12.35
C GLU A 202 -2.68 22.45 11.40
N LEU A 203 -2.70 22.20 10.08
CA LEU A 203 -3.02 23.19 9.06
C LEU A 203 -4.42 23.77 9.24
N ASN A 204 -5.41 22.95 9.54
CA ASN A 204 -6.77 23.43 9.77
C ASN A 204 -6.89 24.28 11.06
N ILE A 205 -6.31 23.80 12.16
CA ILE A 205 -6.45 24.41 13.48
C ILE A 205 -5.65 25.71 13.58
N ASN A 206 -4.37 25.68 13.19
CA ASN A 206 -3.43 26.78 13.46
C ASN A 206 -3.14 27.65 12.23
N TYR A 207 -3.52 27.20 11.03
CA TYR A 207 -3.23 27.91 9.78
C TYR A 207 -4.48 28.20 8.94
N GLY A 208 -5.68 27.91 9.48
CA GLY A 208 -6.95 28.26 8.85
C GLY A 208 -7.29 27.48 7.58
N ALA A 209 -6.57 26.39 7.32
CA ALA A 209 -6.86 25.52 6.20
C ALA A 209 -8.24 24.87 6.35
N LYS A 210 -8.88 24.53 5.22
CA LYS A 210 -10.18 23.85 5.17
C LYS A 210 -10.04 22.47 4.52
N LEU A 211 -9.03 21.74 4.96
CA LEU A 211 -8.73 20.40 4.43
C LEU A 211 -9.67 19.37 5.04
N GLU A 212 -10.01 18.36 4.24
CA GLU A 212 -10.52 17.10 4.79
C GLU A 212 -9.38 16.42 5.56
N VAL A 213 -9.67 15.94 6.77
CA VAL A 213 -8.68 15.23 7.61
C VAL A 213 -8.80 13.73 7.34
N ASP A 214 -8.38 13.34 6.15
CA ASP A 214 -8.52 11.98 5.61
C ASP A 214 -7.21 11.18 5.66
N GLY A 215 -6.09 11.83 6.01
CA GLY A 215 -4.76 11.22 6.00
C GLY A 215 -4.20 10.96 4.61
N ILE A 216 -4.79 11.55 3.57
CA ILE A 216 -4.39 11.40 2.17
C ILE A 216 -3.67 12.68 1.74
N ALA A 217 -2.40 12.53 1.35
CA ALA A 217 -1.66 13.62 0.74
C ALA A 217 -2.16 13.86 -0.69
N GLY A 218 -2.38 15.12 -1.05
CA GLY A 218 -2.84 15.48 -2.40
C GLY A 218 -2.63 16.97 -2.69
N PRO A 219 -3.04 17.45 -3.89
CA PRO A 219 -2.82 18.83 -4.31
C PRO A 219 -3.37 19.87 -3.33
N LYS A 220 -4.52 19.59 -2.69
CA LYS A 220 -5.10 20.46 -1.66
C LYS A 220 -4.20 20.53 -0.42
N THR A 221 -3.82 19.38 0.15
CA THR A 221 -2.89 19.33 1.29
C THR A 221 -1.58 20.05 1.00
N LEU A 222 -1.00 19.82 -0.19
CA LEU A 222 0.24 20.47 -0.62
C LEU A 222 0.08 21.99 -0.79
N ALA A 223 -1.09 22.47 -1.23
CA ALA A 223 -1.34 23.89 -1.40
C ALA A 223 -1.37 24.65 -0.07
N GLU A 224 -1.82 24.00 1.01
CA GLU A 224 -1.94 24.58 2.34
C GLU A 224 -0.66 24.44 3.18
N CYS A 225 0.32 23.65 2.74
CA CYS A 225 1.59 23.51 3.46
C CYS A 225 2.37 24.83 3.51
N ILE A 226 2.64 25.31 4.73
CA ILE A 226 3.37 26.55 4.97
C ILE A 226 4.89 26.40 4.82
N ILE A 227 5.60 27.51 4.63
CA ILE A 227 7.07 27.50 4.60
C ILE A 227 7.62 27.32 6.03
N LEU A 228 8.47 26.31 6.22
CA LEU A 228 9.23 26.12 7.46
C LEU A 228 10.72 26.36 7.23
N LYS A 229 11.36 27.06 8.17
CA LYS A 229 12.80 27.37 8.13
C LYS A 229 13.37 27.49 9.53
N LYS A 230 14.69 27.65 9.65
CA LYS A 230 15.34 27.87 10.95
C LYS A 230 14.63 29.01 11.72
N GLY A 231 14.27 28.73 12.97
CA GLY A 231 13.50 29.64 13.83
C GLY A 231 11.98 29.40 13.81
N SER A 232 11.43 28.61 12.86
CA SER A 232 10.07 28.10 12.98
C SER A 232 9.94 27.22 14.22
N THR A 233 8.79 27.24 14.88
CA THR A 233 8.50 26.44 16.08
C THR A 233 7.10 25.84 16.04
N GLY A 234 6.79 25.01 17.03
CA GLY A 234 5.45 24.49 17.27
C GLY A 234 5.21 23.12 16.67
N LYS A 235 3.95 22.69 16.74
CA LYS A 235 3.56 21.32 16.41
C LYS A 235 3.77 20.98 14.94
N ILE A 236 3.63 21.94 14.03
CA ILE A 236 3.97 21.77 12.61
C ILE A 236 5.44 21.37 12.39
N VAL A 237 6.37 21.93 13.19
CA VAL A 237 7.80 21.61 13.10
C VAL A 237 8.05 20.21 13.67
N LYS A 238 7.35 19.85 14.75
CA LYS A 238 7.43 18.51 15.33
C LYS A 238 6.94 17.43 14.34
N ILE A 239 5.89 17.74 13.58
CA ILE A 239 5.38 16.87 12.49
C ILE A 239 6.44 16.70 11.40
N LEU A 240 7.07 17.80 10.96
CA LEU A 240 8.18 17.76 9.99
C LEU A 240 9.36 16.92 10.51
N GLN A 241 9.81 17.17 11.74
CA GLN A 241 10.95 16.47 12.35
C GLN A 241 10.67 14.96 12.45
N ASN A 242 9.48 14.56 12.91
CA ASN A 242 9.06 13.16 12.93
C ASN A 242 9.10 12.52 11.54
N ARG A 243 8.63 13.24 10.51
CA ARG A 243 8.68 12.75 9.13
C ARG A 243 10.11 12.58 8.65
N LEU A 244 10.99 13.57 8.87
CA LEU A 244 12.40 13.48 8.50
C LEU A 244 13.10 12.31 9.20
N ILE A 245 12.90 12.16 10.50
CA ILE A 245 13.47 11.05 11.30
C ILE A 245 12.97 9.70 10.77
N SER A 246 11.67 9.57 10.45
CA SER A 246 11.11 8.34 9.87
C SER A 246 11.72 7.96 8.52
N LEU A 247 12.26 8.95 7.79
CA LEU A 247 12.93 8.78 6.52
C LEU A 247 14.45 8.60 6.67
N GLY A 248 14.96 8.50 7.92
CA GLY A 248 16.37 8.30 8.21
C GLY A 248 17.19 9.60 8.34
N PHE A 249 16.56 10.77 8.34
CA PHE A 249 17.25 12.06 8.48
C PHE A 249 17.20 12.54 9.94
N SER A 250 18.31 12.34 10.66
CA SER A 250 18.44 12.79 12.06
C SER A 250 18.30 14.31 12.19
N CYS A 251 17.41 14.77 13.07
CA CYS A 251 17.21 16.18 13.40
C CYS A 251 18.14 16.68 14.53
N GLY A 252 19.22 15.94 14.83
CA GLY A 252 20.16 16.24 15.92
C GLY A 252 19.77 15.56 17.23
N LEU A 253 20.52 15.86 18.30
CA LEU A 253 20.42 15.17 19.60
C LEU A 253 19.02 15.24 20.23
N LEU A 254 18.34 16.39 20.08
CA LEU A 254 17.00 16.61 20.63
C LEU A 254 15.88 15.96 19.81
N GLY A 255 16.18 15.47 18.60
CA GLY A 255 15.24 14.78 17.74
C GLY A 255 14.05 15.66 17.32
N SER A 256 12.86 15.34 17.83
CA SER A 256 11.59 15.97 17.48
C SER A 256 11.06 16.84 18.62
N ASP A 257 11.70 17.99 18.81
CA ASP A 257 11.47 18.93 19.90
C ASP A 257 10.48 20.06 19.53
N GLY A 258 10.04 20.14 18.28
CA GLY A 258 9.17 21.21 17.77
C GLY A 258 9.89 22.54 17.53
N SER A 259 11.24 22.56 17.54
CA SER A 259 12.05 23.74 17.26
C SER A 259 12.91 23.52 16.03
N PHE A 260 12.76 24.38 15.02
CA PHE A 260 13.54 24.26 13.78
C PHE A 260 14.93 24.86 14.01
N GLY A 261 15.79 24.09 14.67
CA GLY A 261 17.17 24.44 14.99
C GLY A 261 18.17 24.04 13.90
N ALA A 262 19.47 24.07 14.25
CA ALA A 262 20.55 23.67 13.35
C ALA A 262 20.44 22.19 12.92
N GLY A 263 20.08 21.30 13.85
CA GLY A 263 19.89 19.88 13.56
C GLY A 263 18.79 19.61 12.52
N THR A 264 17.61 20.23 12.69
CA THR A 264 16.52 20.14 11.69
C THR A 264 16.90 20.75 10.35
N LYS A 265 17.61 21.89 10.34
CA LYS A 265 18.10 22.49 9.08
C LYS A 265 19.01 21.54 8.32
N ASN A 266 19.95 20.89 9.01
CA ASN A 266 20.84 19.90 8.41
C ASN A 266 20.08 18.68 7.90
N ALA A 267 19.08 18.20 8.64
CA ALA A 267 18.19 17.12 8.21
C ALA A 267 17.45 17.47 6.90
N VAL A 268 16.90 18.68 6.81
CA VAL A 268 16.22 19.16 5.60
C VAL A 268 17.18 19.27 4.43
N ILE A 269 18.38 19.81 4.63
CA ILE A 269 19.41 19.89 3.57
C ILE A 269 19.77 18.49 3.06
N ASN A 270 19.95 17.52 3.96
CA ASN A 270 20.27 16.14 3.59
C ASN A 270 19.09 15.48 2.85
N PHE A 271 17.86 15.72 3.30
CA PHE A 271 16.66 15.25 2.61
C PHE A 271 16.56 15.86 1.21
N GLN A 272 16.70 17.18 1.07
CA GLN A 272 16.70 17.88 -0.20
C GLN A 272 17.78 17.33 -1.15
N LYS A 273 19.00 17.12 -0.65
CA LYS A 273 20.08 16.47 -1.40
C LYS A 273 19.68 15.09 -1.90
N SER A 274 19.07 14.26 -1.05
CA SER A 274 18.64 12.90 -1.40
C SER A 274 17.52 12.86 -2.45
N LYS A 275 16.78 13.96 -2.59
CA LYS A 275 15.66 14.10 -3.54
C LYS A 275 15.98 14.96 -4.76
N GLY A 276 17.24 15.37 -4.95
CA GLY A 276 17.64 16.20 -6.08
C GLY A 276 17.09 17.64 -6.05
N LEU A 277 16.77 18.16 -4.86
CA LEU A 277 16.26 19.54 -4.68
C LEU A 277 17.40 20.52 -4.38
N ASN A 278 17.09 21.83 -4.49
CA ASN A 278 17.95 22.89 -3.97
C ASN A 278 18.13 22.70 -2.45
N LYS A 279 19.39 22.76 -1.99
CA LYS A 279 19.84 22.42 -0.63
C LYS A 279 19.84 23.65 0.30
N ASP A 280 18.76 24.43 0.29
CA ASP A 280 18.66 25.68 1.03
C ASP A 280 18.29 25.50 2.53
N GLY A 281 17.85 24.30 2.91
CA GLY A 281 17.39 24.01 4.27
C GLY A 281 16.04 24.63 4.62
N ILE A 282 15.27 25.05 3.60
CA ILE A 282 13.93 25.63 3.71
C ILE A 282 12.92 24.61 3.20
N VAL A 283 11.90 24.31 4.00
CA VAL A 283 10.80 23.43 3.61
C VAL A 283 9.74 24.26 2.90
N GLY A 284 9.98 24.52 1.61
CA GLY A 284 9.01 25.13 0.69
C GLY A 284 8.18 24.08 -0.04
N LYS A 285 7.34 24.52 -0.99
CA LYS A 285 6.38 23.67 -1.71
C LYS A 285 7.02 22.43 -2.36
N ASN A 286 8.19 22.57 -2.98
CA ASN A 286 8.90 21.43 -3.59
C ASN A 286 9.40 20.40 -2.56
N THR A 287 9.85 20.87 -1.40
CA THR A 287 10.27 19.99 -0.31
C THR A 287 9.07 19.30 0.32
N TRP A 288 7.96 20.01 0.53
CA TRP A 288 6.70 19.42 0.99
C TRP A 288 6.18 18.36 0.04
N ALA A 289 6.17 18.62 -1.27
CA ALA A 289 5.75 17.64 -2.27
C ALA A 289 6.53 16.33 -2.11
N LYS A 290 7.87 16.40 -1.97
CA LYS A 290 8.69 15.20 -1.75
C LYS A 290 8.50 14.54 -0.39
N LEU A 291 8.18 15.29 0.67
CA LEU A 291 7.85 14.71 1.98
C LEU A 291 6.50 13.98 1.95
N LEU A 292 5.57 14.48 1.13
CA LEU A 292 4.23 13.97 0.90
C LEU A 292 4.14 12.86 -0.17
N ASP A 293 5.27 12.51 -0.78
CA ASP A 293 5.36 11.55 -1.90
C ASP A 293 4.49 11.95 -3.12
N LEU A 294 4.47 13.25 -3.43
CA LEU A 294 3.80 13.88 -4.59
C LEU A 294 4.79 14.27 -5.72
#